data_AF-C9JGK9-F1
#
_entry.id   AF-C9JGK9-F1
#
_cell.length_a   1.000
_cell.length_b   1.000
_cell.length_c   1.000
_cell.angle_alpha   90.00
_cell.angle_beta   90.00
_cell.angle_gamma   90.00
#
_symmetry.space_group_name_H-M   'P 1'
#
loop_
_entity.id
_entity.type
_entity.pdbx_description
1 polymer ?
#
loop_
_entity_poly.entity_id
_entity_poly.type
_entity_poly.pdbx_seq_one_letter_code
_entity_poly.pdbx_strand_id
1 'polypeptide(L)' 'MRLPWELLVLQSFILCLADDSTLHGPIFIQEPSPVMFPLDSEEKKVKLNCEVKG' A
#
# COMPACT_ATOMS: atom_id res chain seq x y z
N MET A 1 29.06 1.59 31.53
CA MET A 1 29.06 2.68 30.53
C MET A 1 29.02 2.01 29.16
N ARG A 2 27.98 2.23 28.35
CA ARG A 2 27.90 1.62 27.01
C ARG A 2 28.86 2.38 26.10
N LEU A 3 29.81 1.67 25.49
CA LEU A 3 30.83 2.25 24.61
C LEU A 3 30.17 2.77 23.32
N PRO A 4 30.70 3.85 22.70
CA PRO A 4 30.10 4.49 21.51
C PRO A 4 29.94 3.52 20.32
N TRP A 5 30.79 2.51 20.22
CA TRP A 5 30.72 1.48 19.18
C TRP A 5 29.50 0.55 19.29
N GLU A 6 29.02 0.26 20.52
CA GLU A 6 27.85 -0.60 20.77
C GLU A 6 26.59 0.11 20.26
N LEU A 7 26.54 1.43 20.43
CA LEU A 7 25.45 2.26 19.91
C LEU A 7 25.43 2.26 18.38
N LEU A 8 26.60 2.30 17.74
CA LEU A 8 26.74 2.30 16.28
C LEU A 8 26.30 0.97 15.66
N VAL A 9 26.66 -0.14 16.31
CA VAL A 9 26.21 -1.49 15.93
C VAL A 9 24.69 -1.57 16.08
N LEU A 10 24.14 -1.12 17.21
CA LEU A 10 22.70 -1.13 17.47
C LEU A 10 21.91 -0.29 16.44
N GLN A 11 22.42 0.90 16.08
CA GLN A 11 21.81 1.76 15.06
C GLN A 11 21.81 1.11 13.67
N SER A 12 22.89 0.40 13.32
CA SER A 12 22.97 -0.34 12.06
C SER A 12 21.94 -1.46 11.99
N PHE A 13 21.75 -2.21 13.09
CA PHE A 13 20.71 -3.23 13.19
C PHE A 13 19.30 -2.66 13.08
N ILE A 14 19.01 -1.53 13.74
CA ILE A 14 17.69 -0.88 13.65
C ILE A 14 17.40 -0.42 12.21
N LEU A 15 18.40 0.13 11.52
CA LEU A 15 18.24 0.59 10.15
C LEU A 15 18.00 -0.57 9.16
N CYS A 16 18.73 -1.69 9.32
CA CYS A 16 18.51 -2.89 8.51
C CYS A 16 17.14 -3.56 8.76
N LEU A 17 16.60 -3.45 9.98
CA LEU A 17 15.29 -3.98 10.34
C LEU A 17 14.13 -3.04 9.98
N ALA A 18 14.40 -1.75 9.73
CA ALA A 18 13.41 -0.76 9.35
C ALA A 18 13.01 -0.83 7.85
N ASP A 19 13.73 -1.60 7.03
CA ASP A 19 13.53 -1.70 5.57
C ASP A 19 12.22 -2.39 5.18
N ASP A 20 11.53 -3.08 6.09
CA ASP A 20 10.20 -3.67 5.84
C ASP A 20 9.04 -2.68 6.17
N SER A 21 9.37 -1.48 6.65
CA SER A 21 8.41 -0.36 6.78
C SER A 21 8.41 0.55 5.55
N THR A 22 8.93 0.01 4.45
CA THR A 22 8.96 0.58 3.11
C THR A 22 7.74 1.42 2.81
N LEU A 23 8.01 2.69 2.49
CA LEU A 23 7.18 3.61 1.74
C LEU A 23 6.85 2.97 0.37
N HIS A 24 6.03 1.93 0.37
CA HIS A 24 5.43 1.44 -0.84
C HIS A 24 4.41 2.48 -1.27
N GLY A 25 4.48 2.90 -2.55
CA GLY A 25 3.40 3.66 -3.14
C GLY A 25 2.08 2.87 -3.05
N PRO A 26 0.93 3.52 -3.22
CA PRO A 26 -0.36 2.85 -3.14
C PRO A 26 -0.42 1.59 -4.01
N ILE A 27 -0.79 0.48 -3.39
CA ILE A 27 -0.93 -0.86 -4.00
C ILE A 27 -2.42 -1.12 -4.20
N PHE A 28 -2.83 -1.44 -5.42
CA PHE A 28 -4.22 -1.86 -5.69
C PHE A 28 -4.49 -3.22 -5.04
N ILE A 29 -5.48 -3.28 -4.16
CA ILE A 29 -6.03 -4.53 -3.60
C ILE A 29 -7.12 -5.07 -4.53
N GLN A 30 -7.94 -4.17 -5.09
CA GLN A 30 -9.01 -4.51 -6.02
C GLN A 30 -9.02 -3.50 -7.16
N GLU A 31 -8.90 -4.01 -8.39
CA GLU A 31 -9.10 -3.21 -9.60
C GLU A 31 -10.57 -3.27 -10.05
N PRO A 32 -11.06 -2.23 -10.73
CA PRO A 32 -12.42 -2.24 -11.25
C PRO A 32 -12.61 -3.30 -12.33
N SER A 33 -13.67 -4.10 -12.20
CA SER A 33 -14.05 -5.09 -13.20
C SER A 33 -14.73 -4.45 -14.43
N PRO A 34 -14.57 -5.02 -15.63
CA PRO A 34 -15.34 -4.58 -16.80
C PRO A 34 -16.83 -4.82 -16.58
N VAL A 35 -17.66 -3.84 -16.92
CA VAL A 35 -19.13 -3.91 -16.83
C VAL A 35 -19.74 -3.49 -18.17
N MET A 36 -20.69 -4.28 -18.67
CA MET A 36 -21.51 -3.90 -19.82
C MET A 36 -22.78 -3.22 -19.33
N PHE A 37 -23.05 -2.03 -19.85
CA PHE A 37 -24.19 -1.22 -19.43
C PHE A 37 -25.32 -1.29 -20.47
N PRO A 38 -26.52 -1.77 -20.11
CA PRO A 38 -27.65 -1.82 -21.04
C PRO A 38 -28.16 -0.41 -21.34
N LEU A 39 -28.40 -0.12 -22.62
CA LEU A 39 -28.92 1.18 -23.08
C LEU A 39 -30.32 1.49 -22.54
N ASP A 40 -31.10 0.43 -22.28
CA ASP A 40 -32.52 0.52 -21.90
C ASP A 40 -32.73 0.48 -20.37
N SER A 41 -31.64 0.58 -19.58
CA SER A 41 -31.69 0.55 -18.13
C SER A 41 -32.37 1.80 -17.56
N GLU A 42 -33.33 1.62 -16.63
CA GLU A 42 -33.90 2.72 -15.84
C GLU A 42 -32.82 3.40 -14.97
N GLU A 43 -31.90 2.60 -14.43
CA GLU A 43 -30.74 3.11 -13.69
C GLU A 43 -29.70 3.61 -14.69
N LYS A 44 -29.43 4.92 -14.70
CA LYS A 44 -28.53 5.61 -15.64
C LYS A 44 -27.10 5.79 -15.13
N LYS A 45 -26.70 5.01 -14.13
CA LYS A 45 -25.40 5.13 -13.46
C LYS A 45 -24.81 3.76 -13.26
N VAL A 46 -23.49 3.66 -13.39
CA VAL A 46 -22.73 2.46 -13.04
C VAL A 46 -21.68 2.84 -12.00
N LYS A 47 -21.51 2.01 -10.98
CA LYS A 47 -20.48 2.17 -9.96
C LYS A 47 -19.37 1.17 -10.22
N LEU A 48 -18.16 1.67 -10.40
CA LEU A 48 -16.95 0.86 -10.48
C LEU A 48 -16.27 0.91 -9.11
N ASN A 49 -15.97 -0.25 -8.54
CA ASN A 49 -15.29 -0.35 -7.25
C ASN A 49 -13.80 -0.55 -7.47
N CYS A 50 -12.99 0.07 -6.62
CA CYS A 50 -11.56 -0.05 -6.60
C CYS A 50 -11.10 0.09 -5.15
N GLU A 51 -10.14 -0.71 -4.73
CA GLU A 51 -9.57 -0.68 -3.38
C GLU A 51 -8.05 -0.56 -3.48
N VAL A 52 -7.50 0.34 -2.68
CA VAL A 52 -6.09 0.70 -2.69
C VAL A 52 -5.58 0.71 -1.26
N LYS A 53 -4.41 0.10 -1.04
CA LYS A 53 -3.66 0.13 0.20
C LYS A 53 -2.48 1.08 0.03
N GLY A 54 -2.44 2.17 0.78
CA GLY A 54 -1.33 3.13 0.78
C GLY A 54 -1.08 3.66 2.18
#